data_AF-A0A7Y3AV46-F1
#
_entry.id   AF-A0A7Y3AV46-F1
#
_cell.length_a   1.000
_cell.length_b   1.000
_cell.length_c   1.000
_cell.angle_alpha   90.00
_cell.angle_beta   90.00
_cell.angle_gamma   90.00
#
_symmetry.space_group_name_H-M   'P 1'
#
loop_
_entity.id
_entity.type
_entity.pdbx_description
1 polymer ?
#
loop_
_entity_poly.entity_id
_entity_poly.type
_entity_poly.pdbx_seq_one_letter_code
_entity_poly.pdbx_strand_id
1 'polypeptide(L)'
;SLTNSWFKNSPLLEIIQQAQNMGLKLIITTDHGTINVKQPSKVIGDKETSLNLRYKTGRSLTYNENDVIEAKDPANIYLPSITMSSSFIFAKNDLFFAYPNNYNHYVSYYRNTYQHGGVSLEEMVIPFVVLEPR
;
A
#
# COMPACT_ATOMS: atom_id res chain seq x y z
N SER A 1 -0.33 -14.87 -20.78
CA SER A 1 0.39 -13.91 -19.92
C SER A 1 1.03 -14.66 -18.75
N LEU A 2 2.06 -14.06 -18.13
CA LEU A 2 2.71 -14.60 -16.92
C LEU A 2 1.69 -14.84 -15.80
N THR A 3 0.77 -13.89 -15.58
CA THR A 3 -0.30 -13.98 -14.58
C THR A 3 -1.20 -15.19 -14.77
N ASN A 4 -1.61 -15.50 -16.01
CA ASN A 4 -2.43 -16.68 -16.28
C ASN A 4 -1.67 -17.98 -16.01
N SER A 5 -0.38 -18.03 -16.38
CA SER A 5 0.47 -19.19 -16.09
C SER A 5 0.64 -19.38 -14.58
N TRP A 6 0.93 -18.30 -13.84
CA TRP A 6 0.99 -18.33 -12.39
C TRP A 6 -0.32 -18.83 -11.79
N PHE A 7 -1.46 -18.26 -12.18
CA PHE A 7 -2.77 -18.63 -11.62
C PHE A 7 -3.08 -20.11 -11.82
N LYS A 8 -2.88 -20.62 -13.03
CA LYS A 8 -3.10 -22.04 -13.38
C LYS A 8 -2.24 -23.01 -12.58
N ASN A 9 -1.05 -22.58 -12.14
CA ASN A 9 -0.12 -23.39 -11.38
C ASN A 9 -0.05 -22.97 -9.90
N SER A 10 -0.95 -22.09 -9.44
CA SER A 10 -0.96 -21.58 -8.08
C SER A 10 -1.89 -22.41 -7.19
N PRO A 11 -1.59 -22.52 -5.88
CA PRO A 11 -2.52 -23.11 -4.91
C PRO A 11 -3.89 -22.43 -4.87
N LEU A 12 -3.99 -21.17 -5.31
CA LEU A 12 -5.25 -20.41 -5.33
C LEU A 12 -6.30 -21.09 -6.21
N LEU A 13 -5.92 -21.60 -7.38
CA LEU A 13 -6.87 -22.31 -8.26
C LEU A 13 -7.39 -23.59 -7.60
N GLU A 14 -6.50 -24.33 -6.94
CA GLU A 14 -6.87 -25.55 -6.21
C GLU A 14 -7.86 -25.24 -5.08
N ILE A 15 -7.61 -24.18 -4.30
CA ILE A 15 -8.52 -23.72 -3.23
C ILE A 15 -9.91 -23.39 -3.80
N ILE A 16 -9.98 -22.70 -4.94
CA ILE A 16 -11.25 -22.36 -5.59
C ILE A 16 -12.01 -23.64 -5.99
N GLN A 17 -11.33 -24.62 -6.57
CA GLN A 17 -11.94 -25.90 -6.96
C GLN A 17 -12.40 -26.73 -5.76
N GLN A 18 -11.63 -26.75 -4.67
CA GLN A 18 -12.03 -27.42 -3.44
C GLN A 18 -13.27 -26.77 -2.82
N ALA A 19 -13.32 -25.44 -2.76
CA ALA A 19 -14.49 -24.71 -2.28
C ALA A 19 -15.74 -25.00 -3.13
N GLN A 20 -15.59 -25.06 -4.45
CA GLN A 20 -16.66 -25.46 -5.37
C GLN A 20 -17.18 -26.88 -5.05
N ASN A 21 -16.29 -27.86 -4.92
CA ASN A 21 -16.67 -29.25 -4.62
C ASN A 21 -17.39 -29.41 -3.27
N MET A 22 -17.07 -28.55 -2.30
CA MET A 22 -17.72 -28.52 -1.00
C MET A 22 -19.05 -27.75 -1.01
N GLY A 23 -19.46 -27.17 -2.14
CA GLY A 23 -20.67 -26.36 -2.23
C GLY A 23 -20.58 -25.05 -1.44
N LEU A 24 -19.37 -24.50 -1.27
CA LEU A 24 -19.14 -23.28 -0.51
C LEU A 24 -19.26 -22.05 -1.42
N LYS A 25 -19.90 -21.00 -0.91
CA LYS A 25 -19.81 -19.66 -1.47
C LYS A 25 -18.42 -19.09 -1.18
N LEU A 26 -17.74 -18.62 -2.21
CA LEU A 26 -16.41 -18.05 -2.09
C LEU A 26 -16.43 -16.55 -2.32
N ILE A 27 -15.83 -15.79 -1.40
CA ILE A 27 -15.60 -14.35 -1.56
C ILE A 27 -14.09 -14.17 -1.75
N ILE A 28 -13.68 -13.57 -2.88
CA ILE A 28 -12.27 -13.31 -3.19
C ILE A 28 -12.07 -11.80 -3.31
N THR A 29 -11.08 -11.29 -2.58
CA THR A 29 -10.66 -9.89 -2.60
C THR A 29 -9.19 -9.77 -2.21
N THR A 30 -8.67 -8.55 -2.17
CA THR A 30 -7.32 -8.22 -1.67
C THR A 30 -7.43 -7.08 -0.67
N ASP A 31 -6.53 -7.01 0.30
CA ASP A 31 -6.49 -5.95 1.30
C ASP A 31 -6.10 -4.58 0.70
N HIS A 32 -5.26 -4.62 -0.32
CA HIS A 32 -4.81 -3.46 -1.10
C HIS A 32 -4.21 -3.91 -2.44
N GLY A 33 -3.98 -2.94 -3.33
CA GLY A 33 -3.15 -3.13 -4.52
C GLY A 33 -1.72 -2.63 -4.36
N THR A 34 -0.97 -2.66 -5.46
CA THR A 34 0.42 -2.21 -5.52
C THR A 34 0.63 -1.37 -6.78
N ILE A 35 1.58 -0.43 -6.76
CA ILE A 35 1.94 0.40 -7.90
C ILE A 35 3.46 0.43 -8.09
N ASN A 36 3.89 0.58 -9.34
CA ASN A 36 5.29 0.83 -9.67
C ASN A 36 5.65 2.31 -9.39
N VAL A 37 6.50 2.56 -8.40
CA VAL A 37 6.83 3.92 -7.96
C VAL A 37 7.97 4.52 -8.78
N LYS A 38 7.92 5.83 -9.04
CA LYS A 38 8.90 6.49 -9.93
C LYS A 38 9.47 7.77 -9.35
N GLN A 39 8.62 8.55 -8.70
CA GLN A 39 8.93 9.91 -8.27
C GLN A 39 9.27 9.94 -6.79
N PRO A 40 10.50 10.31 -6.39
CA PRO A 40 10.80 10.43 -4.98
C PRO A 40 10.22 11.75 -4.42
N SER A 41 9.67 11.69 -3.21
CA SER A 41 9.29 12.84 -2.40
C SER A 41 10.11 12.84 -1.11
N LYS A 42 10.70 13.99 -0.76
CA LYS A 42 11.50 14.11 0.47
C LYS A 42 10.58 14.14 1.67
N VAL A 43 10.87 13.32 2.67
CA VAL A 43 10.23 13.38 3.98
C VAL A 43 11.28 13.42 5.08
N ILE A 44 11.07 14.28 6.07
CA ILE A 44 11.86 14.34 7.28
C ILE A 44 10.93 13.97 8.43
N GLY A 45 11.35 13.00 9.24
CA GLY A 45 10.62 12.57 10.42
C GLY A 45 11.56 12.34 11.58
N ASP A 46 10.99 12.16 12.77
CA ASP A 46 11.71 11.73 13.97
C ASP A 46 12.15 10.25 13.88
N LYS A 47 12.85 9.77 14.91
CA LYS A 47 13.30 8.36 14.97
C LYS A 47 12.14 7.35 15.06
N GLU A 48 10.96 7.80 15.50
CA GLU A 48 9.78 6.95 15.65
C GLU A 48 8.98 6.85 14.34
N THR A 49 9.40 7.58 13.30
CA THR A 49 8.72 7.60 12.02
C THR A 49 8.77 6.24 11.33
N SER A 50 7.62 5.76 10.86
CA SER A 50 7.49 4.44 10.23
C SER A 50 8.41 4.24 9.03
N LEU A 51 8.71 2.98 8.70
CA LEU A 51 9.63 2.63 7.61
C LEU A 51 8.98 2.56 6.22
N ASN A 52 7.64 2.48 6.14
CA ASN A 52 6.93 2.30 4.86
C ASN A 52 7.23 3.46 3.88
N LEU A 53 7.36 3.17 2.60
CA LEU A 53 7.77 4.16 1.58
C LEU A 53 6.62 4.95 0.99
N ARG A 54 5.38 4.53 1.26
CA ARG A 54 4.17 5.09 0.69
C ARG A 54 3.27 5.75 1.73
N TYR A 55 3.41 5.41 3.00
CA TYR A 55 2.88 6.20 4.10
C TYR A 55 3.93 6.42 5.18
N LYS A 56 3.80 7.52 5.92
CA LYS A 56 4.54 7.76 7.16
C LYS A 56 3.58 8.11 8.28
N THR A 57 3.94 7.68 9.49
CA THR A 57 3.31 8.14 10.73
C THR A 57 4.39 8.60 11.69
N GLY A 58 4.16 9.70 12.39
CA GLY A 58 5.12 10.35 13.27
C GLY A 58 4.56 11.63 13.87
N ARG A 59 5.22 12.18 14.90
CA ARG A 59 4.75 13.41 15.58
C ARG A 59 5.11 14.67 14.81
N SER A 60 6.31 14.69 14.23
CA SER A 60 6.83 15.84 13.49
C SER A 60 7.33 15.37 12.13
N LEU A 61 6.50 15.56 11.11
CA LEU A 61 6.82 15.24 9.73
C LEU A 61 6.95 16.54 8.91
N THR A 62 8.05 16.67 8.17
CA THR A 62 8.21 17.71 7.15
C THR A 62 8.19 17.06 5.78
N TYR A 63 7.30 17.52 4.91
CA TYR A 63 7.05 16.96 3.59
C TYR A 63 6.50 18.05 2.66
N ASN A 64 6.38 17.76 1.36
CA ASN A 64 5.69 18.62 0.40
C ASN A 64 4.19 18.32 0.43
N GLU A 65 3.36 19.30 0.83
CA GLU A 65 1.91 19.14 0.97
C GLU A 65 1.22 18.69 -0.33
N ASN A 66 1.76 19.09 -1.49
CA ASN A 66 1.21 18.69 -2.78
C ASN A 66 1.34 17.18 -3.04
N ASP A 67 2.36 16.55 -2.47
CA ASP A 67 2.72 15.15 -2.73
C ASP A 67 1.90 14.16 -1.90
N VAL A 68 1.17 14.64 -0.86
CA VAL A 68 0.57 13.77 0.15
C VAL A 68 -0.90 14.07 0.44
N ILE A 69 -1.62 13.05 0.93
CA ILE A 69 -2.83 13.24 1.72
C ILE A 69 -2.44 13.10 3.19
N GLU A 70 -2.73 14.12 3.99
CA GLU A 70 -2.47 14.12 5.43
C GLU A 70 -3.74 13.78 6.22
N ALA A 71 -3.61 12.89 7.20
CA ALA A 71 -4.56 12.67 8.28
C ALA A 71 -3.95 13.14 9.60
N LYS A 72 -4.27 14.39 9.99
CA LYS A 72 -3.79 15.00 11.25
C LYS A 72 -4.29 14.27 12.49
N ASP A 73 -5.53 13.80 12.43
CA ASP A 73 -6.14 12.96 13.45
C ASP A 73 -6.50 11.61 12.79
N PRO A 74 -5.64 10.59 12.95
CA PRO A 74 -5.81 9.28 12.30
C PRO A 74 -7.11 8.57 12.71
N ALA A 75 -7.65 8.88 13.89
CA ALA A 75 -8.88 8.26 14.38
C ALA A 75 -10.09 8.56 13.48
N ASN A 76 -10.10 9.72 12.80
CA ASN A 76 -11.20 10.09 11.88
C ASN A 76 -11.28 9.20 10.64
N ILE A 77 -10.21 8.49 10.31
CA ILE A 77 -10.16 7.50 9.23
C ILE A 77 -9.95 6.08 9.78
N TYR A 78 -10.30 5.87 11.05
CA TYR A 78 -10.23 4.57 11.74
C TYR A 78 -8.81 3.99 11.83
N LEU A 79 -7.78 4.83 11.80
CA LEU A 79 -6.40 4.41 12.01
C LEU A 79 -5.96 4.60 13.47
N PRO A 80 -5.05 3.75 13.96
CA PRO A 80 -4.53 3.89 15.31
C PRO A 80 -3.61 5.11 15.41
N SER A 81 -3.76 5.87 16.50
CA SER A 81 -2.81 6.92 16.86
C SER A 81 -1.73 6.32 17.75
N ILE A 82 -0.49 6.25 17.25
CA ILE A 82 0.66 5.76 18.04
C ILE A 82 0.86 6.66 19.27
N THR A 83 0.66 7.96 19.08
CA THR A 83 0.67 8.97 20.15
C THR A 83 -0.42 10.00 19.86
N MET A 84 -0.87 10.75 20.87
CA MET A 84 -1.97 11.72 20.73
C MET A 84 -1.69 12.83 19.69
N SER A 85 -0.42 13.04 19.34
CA SER A 85 0.01 14.05 18.34
C SER A 85 0.55 13.44 17.05
N SER A 86 0.41 12.12 16.83
CA SER A 86 0.91 11.48 15.62
C SER A 86 -0.05 11.68 14.45
N SER A 87 0.45 12.20 13.34
CA SER A 87 -0.28 12.27 12.06
C SER A 87 0.10 11.10 11.16
N PHE A 88 -0.75 10.82 10.16
CA PHE A 88 -0.38 10.00 9.00
C PHE A 88 -0.26 10.88 7.75
N ILE A 89 0.70 10.56 6.88
CA ILE A 89 0.76 11.07 5.51
C ILE A 89 0.81 9.89 4.54
N PHE A 90 0.11 10.01 3.43
CA PHE A 90 0.05 9.01 2.37
C PHE A 90 0.51 9.63 1.05
N ALA A 91 1.43 8.98 0.36
CA ALA A 91 1.93 9.40 -0.94
C ALA A 91 0.84 9.26 -2.01
N LYS A 92 0.68 10.30 -2.84
CA LYS A 92 -0.20 10.28 -4.01
C LYS A 92 0.47 9.59 -5.21
N ASN A 93 -0.32 9.14 -6.18
CA ASN A 93 0.16 8.70 -7.50
C ASN A 93 1.32 7.68 -7.41
N ASP A 94 2.38 7.84 -8.21
CA ASP A 94 3.58 6.99 -8.21
C ASP A 94 4.72 7.55 -7.33
N LEU A 95 4.39 8.42 -6.37
CA LEU A 95 5.35 9.03 -5.46
C LEU A 95 5.80 8.06 -4.35
N PHE A 96 7.04 8.15 -3.92
CA PHE A 96 7.52 7.40 -2.75
C PHE A 96 8.41 8.27 -1.87
N PHE A 97 8.34 8.06 -0.57
CA PHE A 97 9.09 8.80 0.42
C PHE A 97 10.56 8.35 0.46
N ALA A 98 11.47 9.32 0.35
CA ALA A 98 12.90 9.11 0.49
C ALA A 98 13.48 10.06 1.54
N TYR A 99 14.31 9.51 2.42
CA TYR A 99 14.96 10.26 3.49
C TYR A 99 16.08 11.16 2.94
N PRO A 100 16.34 12.34 3.54
CA PRO A 100 17.42 13.23 3.10
C PRO A 100 18.80 12.60 3.23
N ASN A 101 19.00 11.83 4.30
CA ASN A 101 20.25 11.09 4.53
C ASN A 101 20.37 9.99 3.48
N ASN A 102 21.47 9.99 2.73
CA ASN A 102 21.69 9.08 1.60
C ASN A 102 20.55 9.10 0.55
N TYR A 103 19.94 10.27 0.32
CA TYR A 103 18.79 10.43 -0.57
C TYR A 103 18.98 9.75 -1.94
N ASN A 104 20.07 10.02 -2.64
CA ASN A 104 20.33 9.47 -3.98
C ASN A 104 20.41 7.93 -3.99
N HIS A 105 20.94 7.33 -2.93
CA HIS A 105 20.98 5.87 -2.79
C HIS A 105 19.56 5.31 -2.71
N TYR A 106 18.71 5.85 -1.82
CA TYR A 106 17.32 5.39 -1.67
C TYR A 106 16.46 5.67 -2.90
N VAL A 107 16.65 6.81 -3.57
CA VAL A 107 15.97 7.10 -4.82
C VAL A 107 16.32 6.05 -5.88
N SER A 108 17.60 5.75 -6.06
CA SER A 108 18.04 4.73 -7.01
C SER A 108 17.51 3.34 -6.65
N TYR A 109 17.53 3.01 -5.35
CA TYR A 109 17.16 1.70 -4.86
C TYR A 109 15.65 1.39 -4.99
N TYR A 110 14.78 2.38 -4.76
CA TYR A 110 13.33 2.17 -4.77
C TYR A 110 12.62 2.58 -6.05
N ARG A 111 13.25 3.41 -6.90
CA ARG A 111 12.64 3.77 -8.18
C ARG A 111 12.41 2.52 -9.04
N ASN A 112 11.25 2.48 -9.70
CA ASN A 112 10.76 1.38 -10.52
C ASN A 112 10.52 0.07 -9.76
N THR A 113 10.34 0.12 -8.43
CA THR A 113 9.92 -1.03 -7.64
C THR A 113 8.41 -1.01 -7.40
N TYR A 114 7.80 -2.18 -7.14
CA TYR A 114 6.41 -2.26 -6.71
C TYR A 114 6.31 -1.97 -5.22
N GLN A 115 5.45 -1.03 -4.85
CA GLN A 115 5.21 -0.62 -3.48
C GLN A 115 3.70 -0.51 -3.22
N HIS A 116 3.35 -0.42 -1.95
CA HIS A 116 1.97 -0.26 -1.48
C HIS A 116 1.93 0.56 -0.18
N GLY A 117 0.73 1.02 0.16
CA GLY A 117 0.43 1.77 1.38
C GLY A 117 0.16 3.26 1.15
N GLY A 118 0.19 3.72 -0.09
CA GLY A 118 -0.20 5.08 -0.48
C GLY A 118 -1.70 5.15 -0.78
N VAL A 119 -2.09 6.19 -1.50
CA VAL A 119 -3.49 6.47 -1.86
C VAL A 119 -3.69 6.54 -3.37
N SER A 120 -2.87 5.82 -4.16
CA SER A 120 -3.11 5.69 -5.60
C SER A 120 -4.40 4.91 -5.87
N LEU A 121 -4.98 5.09 -7.06
CA LEU A 121 -6.20 4.38 -7.44
C LEU A 121 -5.98 2.87 -7.43
N GLU A 122 -4.82 2.42 -7.90
CA GLU A 122 -4.42 1.01 -7.95
C GLU A 122 -4.28 0.40 -6.55
N GLU A 123 -3.88 1.19 -5.55
CA GLU A 123 -3.78 0.75 -4.16
C GLU A 123 -5.15 0.68 -3.48
N MET A 124 -6.04 1.64 -3.79
CA MET A 124 -7.33 1.81 -3.09
C MET A 124 -8.50 1.05 -3.73
N VAL A 125 -8.52 0.90 -5.06
CA VAL A 125 -9.59 0.21 -5.78
C VAL A 125 -9.23 -1.27 -5.93
N ILE A 126 -9.83 -2.08 -5.07
CA ILE A 126 -9.54 -3.51 -4.98
C ILE A 126 -10.60 -4.36 -5.70
N PRO A 127 -10.21 -5.46 -6.38
CA PRO A 127 -11.16 -6.43 -6.89
C PRO A 127 -11.94 -7.08 -5.74
N PHE A 128 -13.23 -7.29 -5.96
CA PHE A 128 -14.11 -8.04 -5.06
C PHE A 128 -15.04 -8.88 -5.91
N VAL A 129 -15.04 -10.19 -5.68
CA VAL A 129 -15.93 -11.11 -6.39
C VAL A 129 -16.56 -12.10 -5.41
N VAL A 130 -17.84 -12.36 -5.62
CA VAL A 130 -18.61 -13.40 -4.93
C VAL A 130 -18.90 -14.49 -5.95
N LEU A 131 -18.47 -15.71 -5.66
CA LEU A 131 -18.63 -16.88 -6.49
C LEU A 131 -19.57 -17.86 -5.79
N GLU A 132 -20.62 -18.26 -6.50
CA GLU A 132 -21.50 -19.35 -6.10
C GLU A 132 -20.99 -20.65 -6.73
N PRO A 133 -21.01 -21.77 -6.00
CA PRO A 133 -20.65 -23.07 -6.54
C PRO A 133 -21.62 -23.45 -7.66
N ARG A 134 -21.09 -23.87 -8.81
CA ARG A 134 -21.84 -24.39 -9.96
C ARG A 134 -21.34 -25.75 -10.36
#